data_AF-A0A2G4F9Q0-F1
#
_entry.id   AF-A0A2G4F9Q0-F1
#
_cell.length_a   1.000
_cell.length_b   1.000
_cell.length_c   1.000
_cell.angle_alpha   90.00
_cell.angle_beta   90.00
_cell.angle_gamma   90.00
#
_symmetry.space_group_name_H-M   'P 1'
#
loop_
_entity.id
_entity.type
_entity.pdbx_description
1 polymer ?
#
loop_
_entity_poly.entity_id
_entity_poly.type
_entity_poly.pdbx_seq_one_letter_code
_entity_poly.pdbx_strand_id
1 'polypeptide(L)'
;MSTALLFSGQGVQVVGMGKSLYANSATAKGLYDRAAAVLPFDLRQVCFEGPAEVLTETRVCQPALYVQGYAIAQILRERGKLNDLKACLGLSLGELTAYAFAGVWDFETGLQVVAERGRLMQQACDQTKGGMAAVIGGTREDIFKLCAAFDIDAANFNCPGQVVISGESDKV
;
A
#
# COMPACT_ATOMS: atom_id res chain seq x y z
N MET A 1 19.11 -7.25 -19.35
CA MET A 1 18.77 -7.57 -17.94
C MET A 1 17.26 -7.59 -17.83
N SER A 2 16.66 -8.55 -17.13
CA SER A 2 15.22 -8.53 -16.85
C SER A 2 14.93 -7.60 -15.68
N THR A 3 13.83 -6.83 -15.75
CA THR A 3 13.39 -5.94 -14.66
C THR A 3 12.11 -6.48 -14.02
N ALA A 4 11.98 -6.32 -12.70
CA ALA A 4 10.73 -6.51 -11.98
C ALA A 4 10.40 -5.26 -11.16
N LEU A 5 9.12 -4.89 -11.09
CA LEU A 5 8.65 -3.78 -10.25
C LEU A 5 8.02 -4.31 -8.97
N LEU A 6 8.39 -3.74 -7.83
CA LEU A 6 7.76 -4.03 -6.54
C LEU A 6 7.08 -2.76 -6.03
N PHE A 7 5.77 -2.83 -5.85
CA PHE A 7 4.97 -1.75 -5.29
C PHE A 7 4.89 -1.88 -3.77
N SER A 8 5.16 -0.78 -3.07
CA SER A 8 5.13 -0.71 -1.61
C SER A 8 3.71 -0.83 -1.06
N GLY A 9 3.58 -1.49 0.10
CA GLY A 9 2.35 -1.51 0.90
C GLY A 9 2.25 -0.33 1.86
N GLN A 10 1.30 -0.41 2.80
CA GLN A 10 1.10 0.56 3.88
C GLN A 10 2.32 0.64 4.81
N GLY A 11 2.54 1.80 5.43
CA GLY A 11 3.61 2.06 6.40
C GLY A 11 4.73 2.98 5.89
N VAL A 12 4.80 3.22 4.57
CA VAL A 12 5.83 4.08 3.96
C VAL A 12 5.31 5.47 3.55
N GLN A 13 4.01 5.73 3.75
CA GLN A 13 3.41 7.03 3.47
C GLN A 13 4.04 8.13 4.34
N VAL A 14 4.25 9.31 3.76
CA VAL A 14 4.83 10.46 4.45
C VAL A 14 4.21 11.75 3.91
N VAL A 15 3.98 12.73 4.78
CA VAL A 15 3.50 14.04 4.37
C VAL A 15 4.50 14.68 3.41
N GLY A 16 3.98 15.27 2.34
CA GLY A 16 4.76 15.77 1.20
C GLY A 16 4.92 14.76 0.06
N MET A 17 4.48 13.51 0.22
CA MET A 17 4.53 12.52 -0.86
C MET A 17 3.75 12.99 -2.09
N GLY A 18 4.31 12.75 -3.28
CA GLY A 18 3.67 13.13 -4.55
C GLY A 18 3.71 14.60 -4.91
N LYS A 19 3.92 15.53 -3.97
CA LYS A 19 3.91 16.98 -4.24
C LYS A 19 4.88 17.41 -5.35
N SER A 20 6.12 16.94 -5.28
CA SER A 20 7.14 17.22 -6.29
C SER A 20 6.79 16.60 -7.65
N LEU A 21 6.26 15.37 -7.67
CA LEU A 21 5.84 14.72 -8.91
C LEU A 21 4.67 15.47 -9.55
N TYR A 22 3.66 15.85 -8.76
CA TYR A 22 2.51 16.62 -9.22
C TYR A 22 2.90 17.95 -9.87
N ALA A 23 3.89 18.66 -9.29
CA ALA A 23 4.37 19.92 -9.83
C ALA A 23 5.21 19.78 -11.12
N ASN A 24 5.87 18.64 -11.32
CA ASN A 24 6.91 18.48 -12.36
C ASN A 24 6.61 17.40 -13.41
N SER A 25 5.47 16.71 -13.34
CA SER A 25 5.07 15.68 -14.30
C SER A 25 3.60 15.83 -14.67
N ALA A 26 3.32 16.02 -15.96
CA ALA A 26 1.95 16.06 -16.49
C ALA A 26 1.17 14.77 -16.18
N THR A 27 1.85 13.62 -16.22
CA THR A 27 1.29 12.30 -15.90
C THR A 27 0.89 12.19 -14.44
N ALA A 28 1.79 12.55 -13.51
CA ALA A 28 1.42 12.58 -12.09
C ALA A 28 0.28 13.57 -11.85
N LYS A 29 0.38 14.78 -12.40
CA LYS A 29 -0.66 15.80 -12.28
C LYS A 29 -2.03 15.25 -12.70
N GLY A 30 -2.12 14.65 -13.89
CA GLY A 30 -3.35 14.09 -14.42
C GLY A 30 -3.91 12.94 -13.56
N LEU A 31 -3.06 12.08 -13.01
CA LEU A 31 -3.50 10.97 -12.14
C LEU A 31 -4.02 11.46 -10.79
N TYR A 32 -3.35 12.42 -10.16
CA TYR A 32 -3.84 13.04 -8.93
C TYR A 32 -5.13 13.83 -9.15
N ASP A 33 -5.27 14.52 -10.29
CA ASP A 33 -6.50 15.22 -10.64
C ASP A 33 -7.67 14.25 -10.90
N ARG A 34 -7.41 13.13 -11.59
CA ARG A 34 -8.40 12.04 -11.79
C ARG A 34 -8.81 11.41 -10.45
N ALA A 35 -7.87 11.23 -9.53
CA ALA A 35 -8.17 10.70 -8.20
C ALA A 35 -9.17 11.58 -7.42
N ALA A 36 -9.12 12.91 -7.61
CA ALA A 36 -10.06 13.84 -6.98
C ALA A 36 -11.51 13.65 -7.45
N ALA A 37 -11.75 13.05 -8.62
CA ALA A 37 -13.08 12.71 -9.11
C ALA A 37 -13.60 11.36 -8.56
N VAL A 38 -12.72 10.53 -8.01
CA VAL A 38 -13.06 9.18 -7.50
C VAL A 38 -13.21 9.17 -5.99
N LEU A 39 -12.38 9.94 -5.28
CA LEU A 39 -12.30 9.90 -3.83
C LEU A 39 -13.24 10.94 -3.18
N PRO A 40 -13.84 10.64 -2.02
CA PRO A 40 -14.72 11.56 -1.33
C PRO A 40 -13.98 12.66 -0.54
N PHE A 41 -12.67 12.81 -0.74
CA PHE A 41 -11.81 13.77 -0.04
C PHE A 41 -10.67 14.24 -0.95
N ASP A 42 -10.05 15.39 -0.63
CA ASP A 42 -8.89 15.88 -1.41
C ASP A 42 -7.62 15.12 -1.02
N LEU A 43 -7.29 14.10 -1.81
CA LEU A 43 -6.08 13.31 -1.63
C LEU A 43 -4.80 14.16 -1.68
N ARG A 44 -4.76 15.21 -2.50
CA ARG A 44 -3.57 16.06 -2.64
C ARG A 44 -3.33 16.83 -1.36
N GLN A 45 -4.38 17.39 -0.76
CA GLN A 45 -4.26 18.11 0.51
C GLN A 45 -3.62 17.21 1.56
N VAL A 46 -4.16 16.00 1.77
CA VAL A 46 -3.63 15.10 2.81
C VAL A 46 -2.23 14.58 2.46
N CYS A 47 -1.97 14.22 1.21
CA CYS A 47 -0.64 13.75 0.80
C CYS A 47 0.43 14.85 0.89
N PHE A 48 0.10 16.09 0.50
CA PHE A 48 1.08 17.16 0.31
C PHE A 48 1.31 18.00 1.56
N GLU A 49 0.28 18.12 2.40
CA GLU A 49 0.24 19.04 3.54
C GLU A 49 -0.08 18.32 4.85
N GLY A 50 -0.72 17.16 4.81
CA GLY A 50 -1.06 16.36 5.98
C GLY A 50 -2.43 16.73 6.56
N PRO A 51 -2.66 16.49 7.87
CA PRO A 51 -1.67 16.07 8.87
C PRO A 51 -1.29 14.59 8.74
N ALA A 52 -0.17 14.20 9.36
CA ALA A 52 0.38 12.85 9.23
C ALA A 52 -0.58 11.78 9.78
N GLU A 53 -1.30 12.09 10.85
CA GLU A 53 -2.26 11.23 11.51
C GLU A 53 -3.39 10.83 10.55
N VAL A 54 -3.95 11.81 9.83
CA VAL A 54 -4.99 11.55 8.81
C VAL A 54 -4.40 10.76 7.65
N LEU A 55 -3.19 11.10 7.19
CA LEU A 55 -2.52 10.34 6.14
C LEU A 55 -2.27 8.88 6.54
N THR A 56 -2.04 8.60 7.82
CA THR A 56 -1.80 7.23 8.33
C THR A 56 -3.07 6.39 8.49
N GLU A 57 -4.26 6.99 8.47
CA GLU A 57 -5.51 6.23 8.49
C GLU A 57 -5.56 5.27 7.29
N THR A 58 -5.99 4.03 7.52
CA THR A 58 -6.01 2.97 6.49
C THR A 58 -6.85 3.37 5.28
N ARG A 59 -7.97 4.06 5.50
CA ARG A 59 -8.85 4.58 4.44
C ARG A 59 -8.22 5.68 3.58
N VAL A 60 -7.15 6.33 4.06
CA VAL A 60 -6.46 7.42 3.35
C VAL A 60 -5.13 6.95 2.77
N CYS A 61 -4.29 6.27 3.57
CA CYS A 61 -2.98 5.82 3.10
C CYS A 61 -3.08 4.85 1.93
N GLN A 62 -4.12 4.01 1.88
CA GLN A 62 -4.28 3.05 0.80
C GLN A 62 -4.45 3.73 -0.57
N PRO A 63 -5.43 4.63 -0.77
CA PRO A 63 -5.51 5.45 -1.97
C PRO A 63 -4.24 6.27 -2.26
N ALA A 64 -3.63 6.88 -1.23
CA ALA A 64 -2.43 7.70 -1.39
C ALA A 64 -1.26 6.93 -2.02
N LEU A 65 -0.96 5.75 -1.47
CA LEU A 65 0.12 4.90 -1.94
C LEU A 65 -0.19 4.28 -3.31
N TYR A 66 -1.44 3.95 -3.58
CA TYR A 66 -1.87 3.48 -4.90
C TYR A 66 -1.63 4.55 -5.99
N VAL A 67 -2.12 5.77 -5.78
CA VAL A 67 -1.95 6.87 -6.75
C VAL A 67 -0.47 7.20 -6.96
N GLN A 68 0.29 7.31 -5.88
CA GLN A 68 1.73 7.58 -5.95
C GLN A 68 2.50 6.48 -6.67
N GLY A 69 2.27 5.21 -6.30
CA GLY A 69 2.95 4.07 -6.91
C GLY A 69 2.62 3.96 -8.40
N TYR A 70 1.34 4.08 -8.76
CA TYR A 70 0.89 4.05 -10.14
C TYR A 70 1.50 5.19 -10.97
N ALA A 71 1.52 6.42 -10.44
CA ALA A 71 2.11 7.58 -11.11
C ALA A 71 3.61 7.41 -11.37
N ILE A 72 4.38 6.95 -10.38
CA ILE A 72 5.81 6.67 -10.55
C ILE A 72 6.03 5.63 -11.64
N ALA A 73 5.25 4.55 -11.64
CA ALA A 73 5.41 3.48 -12.60
C ALA A 73 5.03 3.93 -14.02
N GLN A 74 4.01 4.78 -14.19
CA GLN A 74 3.68 5.37 -15.48
C GLN A 74 4.78 6.32 -15.99
N ILE A 75 5.35 7.16 -15.13
CA ILE A 75 6.47 8.03 -15.49
C ILE A 75 7.70 7.21 -15.92
N LEU A 76 7.99 6.10 -15.22
CA LEU A 76 9.08 5.21 -15.61
C LEU A 76 8.82 4.55 -16.98
N ARG A 77 7.56 4.17 -17.25
CA ARG A 77 7.12 3.60 -18.53
C ARG A 77 7.32 4.61 -19.67
N GLU A 78 6.85 5.84 -19.49
CA GLU A 78 6.99 6.94 -20.47
C GLU A 78 8.45 7.27 -20.78
N ARG A 79 9.34 7.15 -19.77
CA ARG A 79 10.79 7.37 -19.94
C ARG A 79 11.53 6.17 -20.52
N GLY A 80 10.81 5.14 -20.99
CA GLY A 80 11.39 3.92 -21.58
C GLY A 80 12.19 3.08 -20.59
N LYS A 81 12.01 3.26 -19.27
CA LYS A 81 12.77 2.53 -18.24
C LYS A 81 12.22 1.14 -17.95
N LEU A 82 11.05 0.80 -18.52
CA LEU A 82 10.33 -0.44 -18.25
C LEU A 82 10.18 -1.34 -19.48
N ASN A 83 10.98 -1.12 -20.53
CA ASN A 83 10.89 -1.88 -21.78
C ASN A 83 11.20 -3.39 -21.58
N ASP A 84 12.08 -3.72 -20.63
CA ASP A 84 12.45 -5.10 -20.28
C ASP A 84 11.71 -5.65 -19.05
N LEU A 85 10.60 -5.02 -18.65
CA LEU A 85 9.82 -5.45 -17.50
C LEU A 85 9.22 -6.84 -17.74
N LYS A 86 9.49 -7.77 -16.83
CA LYS A 86 8.97 -9.16 -16.91
C LYS A 86 7.87 -9.45 -15.90
N ALA A 87 7.85 -8.71 -14.79
CA ALA A 87 6.88 -8.90 -13.73
C ALA A 87 6.67 -7.60 -12.94
N CYS A 88 5.49 -7.48 -12.33
CA CYS A 88 5.24 -6.52 -11.27
C CYS A 88 4.49 -7.22 -10.13
N LEU A 89 4.87 -6.90 -8.90
CA LEU A 89 4.32 -7.50 -7.70
C LEU A 89 4.15 -6.41 -6.63
N GLY A 90 3.47 -6.71 -5.54
CA GLY A 90 3.47 -5.82 -4.38
C GLY A 90 3.13 -6.55 -3.09
N LEU A 91 3.30 -5.87 -1.97
CA LEU A 91 2.98 -6.41 -0.65
C LEU A 91 1.66 -5.81 -0.17
N SER A 92 0.67 -6.67 0.09
CA SER A 92 -0.67 -6.25 0.58
C SER A 92 -1.28 -5.22 -0.37
N LEU A 93 -1.41 -3.95 0.04
CA LEU A 93 -1.89 -2.87 -0.81
C LEU A 93 -1.12 -2.77 -2.15
N GLY A 94 0.20 -2.97 -2.13
CA GLY A 94 1.02 -2.84 -3.33
C GLY A 94 0.59 -3.78 -4.46
N GLU A 95 0.00 -4.94 -4.13
CA GLU A 95 -0.52 -5.90 -5.10
C GLU A 95 -1.64 -5.29 -5.95
N LEU A 96 -2.51 -4.47 -5.35
CA LEU A 96 -3.61 -3.81 -6.08
C LEU A 96 -3.07 -2.76 -7.07
N THR A 97 -2.00 -2.06 -6.69
CA THR A 97 -1.27 -1.17 -7.60
C THR A 97 -0.60 -1.95 -8.74
N ALA A 98 -0.03 -3.12 -8.44
CA ALA A 98 0.56 -4.00 -9.45
C ALA A 98 -0.49 -4.50 -10.45
N TYR A 99 -1.67 -4.91 -9.99
CA TYR A 99 -2.78 -5.32 -10.86
C TYR A 99 -3.24 -4.20 -11.78
N ALA A 100 -3.41 -2.98 -11.26
CA ALA A 100 -3.77 -1.83 -12.09
C ALA A 100 -2.67 -1.53 -13.13
N PHE A 101 -1.40 -1.57 -12.71
CA PHE A 101 -0.28 -1.30 -13.61
C PHE A 101 -0.18 -2.36 -14.73
N ALA A 102 -0.47 -3.62 -14.40
CA ALA A 102 -0.53 -4.75 -15.33
C ALA A 102 -1.75 -4.73 -16.26
N GLY A 103 -2.73 -3.85 -16.02
CA GLY A 103 -3.92 -3.70 -16.85
C GLY A 103 -5.05 -4.69 -16.52
N VAL A 104 -5.06 -5.30 -15.33
CA VAL A 104 -6.20 -6.12 -14.85
C VAL A 104 -7.46 -5.25 -14.72
N TRP A 105 -7.28 -4.02 -14.28
CA TRP A 105 -8.30 -2.97 -14.26
C TRP A 105 -7.66 -1.63 -14.63
N ASP A 106 -8.49 -0.67 -15.05
CA ASP A 106 -8.04 0.70 -15.25
C ASP A 106 -7.72 1.40 -13.91
N PHE A 107 -7.17 2.60 -14.01
CA PHE A 107 -6.71 3.36 -12.85
C PHE A 107 -7.84 3.68 -11.88
N GLU A 108 -8.98 4.17 -12.37
CA GLU A 108 -10.14 4.56 -11.57
C GLU A 108 -10.78 3.36 -10.89
N THR A 109 -10.97 2.25 -11.60
CA THR A 109 -11.53 1.02 -11.04
C THR A 109 -10.63 0.49 -9.93
N GLY A 110 -9.31 0.45 -10.16
CA GLY A 110 -8.37 0.05 -9.12
C GLY A 110 -8.39 1.01 -7.91
N LEU A 111 -8.53 2.33 -8.15
CA LEU A 111 -8.63 3.32 -7.08
C LEU A 111 -9.93 3.15 -6.26
N GLN A 112 -11.05 2.83 -6.90
CA GLN A 112 -12.32 2.52 -6.22
C GLN A 112 -12.19 1.29 -5.34
N VAL A 113 -11.59 0.21 -5.85
CA VAL A 113 -11.33 -1.02 -5.09
C VAL A 113 -10.44 -0.74 -3.88
N VAL A 114 -9.35 0.01 -4.08
CA VAL A 114 -8.42 0.38 -3.01
C VAL A 114 -9.08 1.27 -1.95
N ALA A 115 -9.89 2.25 -2.36
CA ALA A 115 -10.61 3.13 -1.45
C ALA A 115 -11.62 2.35 -0.60
N GLU A 116 -12.40 1.45 -1.22
CA GLU A 116 -13.37 0.63 -0.51
C GLU A 116 -12.70 -0.39 0.43
N ARG A 117 -11.61 -1.02 -0.02
CA ARG A 117 -10.79 -1.88 0.85
C ARG A 117 -10.27 -1.11 2.06
N GLY A 118 -9.70 0.07 1.85
CA GLY A 118 -9.20 0.91 2.94
C GLY A 118 -10.30 1.30 3.93
N ARG A 119 -11.49 1.64 3.43
CA ARG A 119 -12.66 1.97 4.25
C ARG A 119 -13.12 0.79 5.10
N LEU A 120 -13.28 -0.39 4.49
CA LEU A 120 -13.72 -1.61 5.18
C LEU A 120 -12.70 -2.08 6.21
N MET A 121 -11.41 -2.03 5.88
CA MET A 121 -10.34 -2.37 6.83
C MET A 121 -10.30 -1.41 8.01
N GLN A 122 -10.38 -0.10 7.77
CA GLN A 122 -10.42 0.88 8.86
C GLN A 122 -11.63 0.63 9.76
N GLN A 123 -12.81 0.37 9.18
CA GLN A 123 -14.02 0.06 9.93
C GLN A 123 -13.87 -1.19 10.82
N ALA A 124 -13.24 -2.26 10.31
CA ALA A 124 -12.98 -3.47 11.09
C ALA A 124 -11.96 -3.21 12.22
N CYS A 125 -10.93 -2.41 11.97
CA CYS A 125 -9.96 -2.01 12.99
C CYS A 125 -10.63 -1.15 14.09
N ASP A 126 -11.49 -0.21 13.73
CA ASP A 126 -12.18 0.66 14.69
C ASP A 126 -13.16 -0.12 15.60
N GLN A 127 -13.61 -1.30 15.17
CA GLN A 127 -14.52 -2.18 15.90
C GLN A 127 -13.81 -3.19 16.82
N THR A 128 -12.48 -3.32 16.71
CA THR A 128 -11.71 -4.34 17.44
C THR A 128 -10.53 -3.71 18.17
N LYS A 129 -9.94 -4.47 19.10
CA LYS A 129 -8.67 -4.11 19.74
C LYS A 129 -7.61 -5.11 19.27
N GLY A 130 -7.13 -4.88 18.06
CA GLY A 130 -6.10 -5.70 17.42
C GLY A 130 -4.73 -5.05 17.43
N GLY A 131 -3.69 -5.87 17.29
CA GLY A 131 -2.30 -5.43 17.21
C GLY A 131 -1.52 -6.24 16.18
N MET A 132 -0.35 -5.74 15.81
CA MET A 132 0.63 -6.44 14.99
C MET A 132 2.03 -6.24 15.59
N ALA A 133 2.85 -7.29 15.57
CA ALA A 133 4.24 -7.23 16.04
C ALA A 133 5.19 -7.84 15.01
N ALA A 134 6.38 -7.24 14.88
CA ALA A 134 7.46 -7.80 14.08
C ALA A 134 8.26 -8.81 14.93
N VAL A 135 8.38 -10.03 14.43
CA VAL A 135 9.19 -11.09 15.03
C VAL A 135 10.46 -11.25 14.19
N ILE A 136 11.61 -11.10 14.85
CA ILE A 136 12.93 -11.22 14.24
C ILE A 136 13.59 -12.52 14.69
N GLY A 137 14.03 -13.33 13.74
CA GLY A 137 14.58 -14.67 13.96
C GLY A 137 13.50 -15.75 14.06
N GLY A 138 13.93 -16.96 14.46
CA GLY A 138 13.08 -18.15 14.51
C GLY A 138 12.82 -18.79 13.14
N THR A 139 12.43 -20.06 13.16
CA THR A 139 11.96 -20.76 11.96
C THR A 139 10.45 -20.53 11.77
N ARG A 140 9.92 -20.82 10.57
CA ARG A 140 8.46 -20.78 10.35
C ARG A 140 7.71 -21.72 11.29
N GLU A 141 8.30 -22.86 11.64
CA GLU A 141 7.70 -23.81 12.58
C GLU A 141 7.59 -23.21 13.99
N ASP A 142 8.61 -22.48 14.44
CA ASP A 142 8.58 -21.77 15.73
C ASP A 142 7.47 -20.71 15.75
N ILE A 143 7.32 -19.96 14.65
CA ILE A 143 6.22 -18.98 14.50
C ILE A 143 4.86 -19.67 14.58
N PHE A 144 4.65 -20.79 13.88
CA PHE A 144 3.36 -21.48 13.92
C PHE A 144 3.04 -22.02 15.31
N LYS A 145 4.04 -22.53 16.05
CA LYS A 145 3.87 -22.95 17.45
C LYS A 145 3.49 -21.77 18.34
N LEU A 146 4.15 -20.62 18.17
CA LEU A 146 3.84 -19.38 18.89
C LEU A 146 2.39 -18.93 18.60
N CYS A 147 2.03 -18.86 17.33
CA CYS A 147 0.69 -18.47 16.88
C CYS A 147 -0.40 -19.35 17.52
N ALA A 148 -0.22 -20.67 17.49
CA ALA A 148 -1.15 -21.62 18.09
C ALA A 148 -1.21 -21.52 19.63
N ALA A 149 -0.07 -21.24 20.30
CA ALA A 149 -0.02 -21.16 21.75
C ALA A 149 -0.70 -19.91 22.32
N PHE A 150 -0.71 -18.81 21.56
CA PHE A 150 -1.24 -17.51 21.98
C PHE A 150 -2.54 -17.11 21.29
N ASP A 151 -3.10 -17.96 20.40
CA ASP A 151 -4.31 -17.66 19.63
C ASP A 151 -4.17 -16.36 18.82
N ILE A 152 -3.08 -16.30 18.05
CA ILE A 152 -2.73 -15.21 17.12
C ILE A 152 -2.29 -15.80 15.77
N ASP A 153 -2.16 -14.97 14.74
CA ASP A 153 -1.84 -15.41 13.38
C ASP A 153 -0.50 -14.87 12.89
N ALA A 154 0.14 -15.61 11.97
CA ALA A 154 1.24 -15.11 11.16
C ALA A 154 0.68 -14.29 9.98
N ALA A 155 0.71 -12.97 10.09
CA ALA A 155 0.19 -12.04 9.10
C ALA A 155 1.07 -11.91 7.84
N ASN A 156 2.40 -11.90 8.02
CA ASN A 156 3.33 -11.74 6.89
C ASN A 156 4.61 -12.55 7.07
N PHE A 157 5.07 -13.20 6.00
CA PHE A 157 6.41 -13.77 5.89
C PHE A 157 7.24 -12.93 4.91
N ASN A 158 7.90 -11.89 5.42
CA ASN A 158 8.56 -10.88 4.58
C ASN A 158 9.88 -11.40 3.99
N CYS A 159 10.72 -11.98 4.83
CA CYS A 159 11.99 -12.60 4.42
C CYS A 159 12.42 -13.64 5.48
N PRO A 160 13.48 -14.44 5.24
CA PRO A 160 14.00 -15.36 6.25
C PRO A 160 14.31 -14.63 7.56
N GLY A 161 13.63 -15.03 8.64
CA GLY A 161 13.79 -14.41 9.97
C GLY A 161 13.09 -13.06 10.14
N GLN A 162 12.22 -12.63 9.23
CA GLN A 162 11.34 -11.47 9.44
C GLN A 162 9.90 -11.84 9.16
N VAL A 163 9.11 -11.92 10.24
CA VAL A 163 7.70 -12.27 10.21
C VAL A 163 6.90 -11.19 10.93
N VAL A 164 5.66 -10.97 10.51
CA VAL A 164 4.70 -10.17 11.25
C VAL A 164 3.62 -11.09 11.79
N ILE A 165 3.34 -10.99 13.09
CA ILE A 165 2.21 -11.65 13.75
C ILE A 165 1.11 -10.63 14.02
N SER A 166 -0.15 -11.08 14.08
CA SER A 166 -1.31 -10.24 14.35
C SER A 166 -2.37 -10.98 15.16
N GLY A 167 -3.15 -10.24 15.95
CA GLY A 167 -4.19 -10.81 16.80
C GLY A 167 -4.78 -9.74 17.72
N GLU A 168 -5.49 -10.15 18.77
CA GLU A 168 -5.92 -9.22 19.82
C GLU A 168 -4.70 -8.58 20.51
N SER A 169 -4.78 -7.28 20.81
CA SER A 169 -3.63 -6.52 21.31
C SER A 169 -3.01 -7.09 22.58
N ASP A 170 -3.78 -7.73 23.44
CA ASP A 170 -3.29 -8.32 24.70
C ASP A 170 -2.59 -9.68 24.50
N LYS A 171 -2.75 -10.29 23.30
CA LYS A 171 -2.15 -11.59 22.93
C LYS A 171 -0.88 -11.44 22.09
N VAL A 172 -0.68 -10.27 21.47
CA VAL A 172 0.43 -9.93 20.55
C VAL A 172 1.50 -9.15 21.30
#